data_AF-A0A6V7JZT6-F1
#
_entry.id   AF-A0A6V7JZT6-F1
#
_cell.length_a   1.000
_cell.length_b   1.000
_cell.length_c   1.000
_cell.angle_alpha   90.00
_cell.angle_beta   90.00
_cell.angle_gamma   90.00
#
_symmetry.space_group_name_H-M   'P 1'
#
loop_
_entity.id
_entity.type
_entity.pdbx_description
1 polymer ?
#
loop_
_entity_poly.entity_id
_entity_poly.type
_entity_poly.pdbx_seq_one_letter_code
_entity_poly.pdbx_strand_id
1 'polypeptide(L)' 'QWYTAQIQMLCSWLSDRLDHNLHLYQCTCLAHIVKKVYSDFELQGVMEDKLNSKTYQTVAQRMQTEEATCALTMSSHND' A
#
# COMPACT_ATOMS: atom_id res chain seq x y z
N GLN A 1 -8.47 9.22 14.75
CA GLN A 1 -7.00 9.34 14.62
C GLN A 1 -6.34 8.05 14.17
N TRP A 2 -6.84 6.87 14.58
CA TRP A 2 -6.22 5.58 14.27
C TRP A 2 -5.99 5.31 12.78
N TYR A 3 -7.01 5.47 11.92
CA TYR A 3 -6.86 5.26 10.47
C TYR A 3 -5.71 6.09 9.88
N THR A 4 -5.73 7.40 10.14
CA THR A 4 -4.69 8.32 9.67
C THR A 4 -3.30 7.93 10.17
N ALA A 5 -3.17 7.50 11.42
CA ALA A 5 -1.90 7.04 11.99
C ALA A 5 -1.39 5.77 11.30
N GLN A 6 -2.26 4.80 11.00
CA GLN A 6 -1.86 3.59 10.26
C GLN A 6 -1.40 3.91 8.84
N ILE A 7 -2.15 4.74 8.12
CA ILE A 7 -1.79 5.15 6.77
C ILE A 7 -0.49 5.96 6.77
N GLN A 8 -0.27 6.83 7.75
CA GLN A 8 0.99 7.56 7.91
C GLN A 8 2.17 6.63 8.21
N MET A 9 1.99 5.63 9.06
CA MET A 9 3.04 4.63 9.34
C MET A 9 3.43 3.88 8.07
N LEU A 10 2.45 3.43 7.28
CA LEU A 10 2.71 2.78 5.99
C LEU A 10 3.42 3.71 5.01
N CYS A 11 2.96 4.97 4.92
CA CYS A 11 3.58 5.98 4.06
C CYS A 11 5.03 6.24 4.44
N SER A 12 5.34 6.40 5.73
CA SER A 12 6.72 6.59 6.21
C SER A 12 7.58 5.38 5.87
N TRP A 13 7.10 4.17 6.17
CA TRP A 13 7.85 2.95 5.92
C TRP A 13 8.16 2.73 4.43
N LEU A 14 7.23 3.07 3.55
CA LEU A 14 7.43 3.05 2.09
C LEU A 14 8.37 4.16 1.61
N SER A 15 8.28 5.35 2.22
CA SER A 15 9.15 6.48 1.89
C SER A 15 10.62 6.20 2.21
N ASP A 16 10.89 5.53 3.34
CA ASP A 16 12.24 5.12 3.73
C ASP A 16 12.86 4.08 2.78
N ARG A 17 12.06 3.53 1.85
CA ARG A 17 12.45 2.51 0.88
C ARG A 17 12.22 2.94 -0.56
N LEU A 18 12.17 4.24 -0.85
CA LEU A 18 11.98 4.71 -2.22
C LEU A 18 13.06 4.17 -3.18
N ASP A 19 14.31 4.07 -2.70
CA ASP A 19 15.47 3.61 -3.46
C ASP A 19 15.63 2.08 -3.53
N HIS A 20 14.75 1.34 -2.84
CA HIS A 20 14.81 -0.12 -2.77
C HIS A 20 13.50 -0.73 -3.28
N ASN A 21 13.60 -1.70 -4.18
CA ASN A 21 12.43 -2.47 -4.59
C ASN A 21 11.92 -3.33 -3.43
N LEU A 22 10.61 -3.49 -3.33
CA LEU A 22 10.04 -4.41 -2.35
C LEU A 22 10.23 -5.85 -2.80
N HIS A 23 10.56 -6.72 -1.85
CA HIS A 23 10.52 -8.16 -2.11
C HIS A 23 9.06 -8.58 -2.40
N LEU A 24 8.87 -9.55 -3.31
CA LEU A 24 7.54 -10.04 -3.70
C LEU A 24 6.61 -10.30 -2.50
N TYR A 25 7.04 -11.11 -1.54
CA TYR A 25 6.25 -11.37 -0.33
C TYR A 25 5.88 -10.11 0.46
N GLN A 26 6.79 -9.13 0.58
CA GLN A 26 6.50 -7.86 1.24
C GLN A 26 5.43 -7.09 0.47
N CYS A 27 5.57 -7.02 -0.86
CA CYS A 27 4.61 -6.38 -1.75
C CYS A 27 3.22 -7.01 -1.59
N THR A 28 3.11 -8.35 -1.65
CA THR A 28 1.84 -9.06 -1.46
C THR A 28 1.22 -8.81 -0.09
N CYS A 29 2.00 -8.90 0.99
CA CYS A 29 1.50 -8.65 2.33
C CYS A 29 1.04 -7.20 2.51
N LEU A 30 1.81 -6.22 2.05
CA LEU A 30 1.48 -4.80 2.18
C LEU A 30 0.25 -4.44 1.34
N ALA A 31 0.13 -4.96 0.14
CA ALA A 31 -1.06 -4.75 -0.70
C ALA A 31 -2.33 -5.25 0.00
N HIS A 32 -2.24 -6.43 0.64
CA HIS A 32 -3.34 -6.97 1.43
C HIS A 32 -3.66 -6.09 2.65
N ILE A 33 -2.65 -5.66 3.42
CA ILE A 33 -2.81 -4.80 4.59
C ILE A 33 -3.47 -3.47 4.21
N VAL A 34 -2.98 -2.80 3.15
CA VAL A 34 -3.53 -1.52 2.69
C VAL A 34 -5.00 -1.64 2.31
N LYS A 35 -5.36 -2.68 1.52
CA LYS A 35 -6.75 -2.95 1.12
C LYS A 35 -7.64 -3.28 2.32
N LYS A 36 -7.15 -4.10 3.26
CA LYS A 36 -7.89 -4.49 4.46
C LYS A 36 -8.15 -3.31 5.40
N VAL A 37 -7.12 -2.49 5.66
CA VAL A 37 -7.24 -1.29 6.51
C VAL A 37 -8.21 -0.29 5.90
N TYR A 38 -8.21 -0.09 4.57
CA TYR A 38 -9.22 0.75 3.93
C TYR A 38 -10.63 0.20 4.14
N SER A 39 -10.87 -1.06 3.76
CA SER A 39 -12.19 -1.68 3.82
C SER A 39 -12.76 -1.76 5.23
N ASP A 40 -11.94 -2.06 6.24
CA ASP A 40 -12.40 -2.13 7.63
C ASP A 40 -12.86 -0.77 8.16
N PHE A 41 -12.16 0.31 7.80
CA PHE A 41 -12.52 1.64 8.25
C PHE A 41 -13.68 2.24 7.45
N GLU A 42 -13.83 1.85 6.20
CA GLU A 42 -15.04 2.10 5.41
C GLU A 42 -16.27 1.45 6.07
N LEU A 43 -16.18 0.18 6.47
CA LEU A 43 -17.26 -0.52 7.18
C LEU A 43 -17.58 0.08 8.55
N GLN A 44 -16.60 0.71 9.21
CA GLN A 44 -16.80 1.45 10.46
C GLN A 44 -17.42 2.84 10.27
N GLY A 45 -17.66 3.27 9.02
CA GLY A 45 -18.27 4.55 8.70
C GLY A 45 -17.31 5.74 8.76
N VAL A 46 -16.00 5.51 8.56
CA VAL A 46 -15.08 6.63 8.35
C VAL A 46 -15.46 7.37 7.08
N MET A 47 -15.54 8.70 7.16
CA MET A 47 -15.90 9.55 6.03
C MET A 47 -14.90 9.38 4.87
N GLU A 48 -15.44 9.43 3.65
CA GLU A 48 -14.68 9.19 2.42
C GLU A 48 -13.50 10.15 2.25
N ASP A 49 -13.63 11.41 2.66
CA ASP A 49 -12.56 12.42 2.63
C ASP A 49 -11.34 12.00 3.47
N LYS A 50 -11.59 11.30 4.58
CA LYS A 50 -10.54 10.76 5.45
C LYS A 50 -9.98 9.45 4.91
N LEU A 51 -10.82 8.56 4.38
CA LEU A 51 -10.38 7.32 3.75
C LEU A 51 -9.51 7.60 2.52
N ASN A 52 -10.00 8.44 1.61
CA ASN A 52 -9.31 8.85 0.40
C ASN A 52 -8.35 10.03 0.63
N SER A 53 -7.75 10.11 1.83
CA SER A 53 -6.75 11.12 2.13
C SER A 53 -5.58 11.07 1.13
N LYS A 54 -4.91 12.22 0.92
CA LYS A 54 -3.72 12.29 0.07
C LYS A 54 -2.66 11.27 0.45
N THR A 55 -2.45 11.05 1.76
CA THR A 55 -1.49 10.07 2.27
C THR A 55 -1.86 8.64 1.85
N TYR A 56 -3.15 8.28 1.91
CA TYR A 56 -3.61 6.98 1.42
C TYR A 56 -3.39 6.83 -0.09
N GLN A 57 -3.73 7.86 -0.87
CA GLN A 57 -3.52 7.85 -2.31
C GLN A 57 -2.05 7.66 -2.69
N THR A 58 -1.13 8.31 -1.98
CA THR A 58 0.32 8.11 -2.16
C THR A 58 0.74 6.66 -1.88
N VAL A 59 0.25 6.07 -0.78
CA VAL A 59 0.52 4.66 -0.43
C VAL A 59 -0.05 3.72 -1.49
N ALA A 60 -1.30 3.90 -1.88
CA ALA A 60 -1.98 3.07 -2.87
C ALA A 60 -1.29 3.11 -4.24
N GLN A 61 -0.88 4.31 -4.69
CA GLN A 61 -0.15 4.47 -5.93
C GLN A 61 1.22 3.77 -5.89
N ARG A 62 1.97 3.91 -4.79
CA ARG A 62 3.25 3.18 -4.63
C ARG A 62 3.04 1.68 -4.69
N MET A 63 2.03 1.16 -3.99
CA MET A 63 1.74 -0.28 -4.00
C MET A 63 1.37 -0.77 -5.41
N GLN A 64 0.60 0.00 -6.18
CA GLN A 64 0.27 -0.36 -7.56
C GLN A 64 1.53 -0.49 -8.45
N THR A 65 2.48 0.43 -8.31
CA THR A 65 3.76 0.36 -9.04
C THR A 65 4.60 -0.85 -8.62
N GLU A 66 4.65 -1.15 -7.32
CA GLU A 66 5.38 -2.31 -6.79
C GLU A 66 4.75 -3.63 -7.23
N GLU A 67 3.42 -3.74 -7.20
CA GLU A 67 2.67 -4.92 -7.68
C GLU A 67 2.95 -5.16 -9.17
N ALA A 68 2.95 -4.11 -9.99
CA ALA A 68 3.29 -4.20 -11.42
C ALA A 68 4.73 -4.64 -11.65
N THR A 69 5.68 -4.07 -10.89
CA THR A 69 7.10 -4.43 -10.99
C THR A 69 7.32 -5.89 -10.60
N CYS A 70 6.70 -6.34 -9.50
CA CYS A 70 6.72 -7.73 -9.05
C CYS A 70 6.17 -8.69 -10.11
N ALA A 71 5.05 -8.36 -10.73
CA ALA A 71 4.44 -9.19 -11.78
C ALA A 71 5.39 -9.38 -12.97
N LEU A 72 6.06 -8.30 -13.41
CA LEU A 72 7.04 -8.36 -14.50
C LEU A 72 8.26 -9.22 -14.14
N THR A 73 8.80 -9.05 -12.92
CA THR A 73 9.95 -9.86 -12.47
C THR A 73 9.64 -11.35 -12.35
N MET A 74 8.39 -11.71 -12.02
CA MET A 74 7.93 -13.09 -11.97
C MET A 74 7.76 -13.70 -13.36
N SER A 75 7.22 -12.93 -14.32
CA SER A 75 7.14 -13.39 -15.71
C SER A 75 8.52 -13.63 -16.34
N SER A 76 9.51 -12.78 -16.04
CA SER A 76 10.88 -12.93 -16.57
C SER A 76 11.69 -14.06 -15.95
N HIS A 77 11.26 -14.65 -14.83
CA HIS A 77 11.93 -15.80 -14.19
C HIS A 77 11.41 -17.15 -14.68
N ASN A 78 10.36 -17.15 -15.50
CA ASN A 78 9.65 -18.35 -15.95
C ASN A 78 9.83 -18.63 -17.46
N ASP A 79 10.68 -17.83 -18.12
CA ASP A 79 11.20 -17.99 -19.49
C ASP A 79 12.67 -18.42 -19.44
#